data_AF-A0A953I4I7-F1
#
_entry.id   AF-A0A953I4I7-F1
#
_cell.length_a   1.000
_cell.length_b   1.000
_cell.length_c   1.000
_cell.angle_alpha   90.00
_cell.angle_beta   90.00
_cell.angle_gamma   90.00
#
_symmetry.space_group_name_H-M   'P 1'
#
loop_
_entity.id
_entity.type
_entity.pdbx_description
1 polymer ?
#
loop_
_entity_poly.entity_id
_entity_poly.type
_entity_poly.pdbx_seq_one_letter_code
_entity_poly.pdbx_strand_id
1 'polypeptide(L)' 'LPKNKTIYVVCRTGTRSDLAAQKLTEKGFTNVWNVVPGMSKWEGPLDTAQS' A
#
# COMPACT_ATOMS: atom_id res chain seq x y z
N LEU A 1 -4.23 -13.99 3.35
CA LEU A 1 -2.80 -13.65 3.41
C LEU A 1 -2.23 -14.12 4.74
N PRO A 2 -1.06 -14.77 4.79
CA PRO A 2 -0.39 -15.10 6.04
C PRO A 2 -0.11 -13.82 6.85
N LYS A 3 -0.42 -13.82 8.15
CA LYS A 3 -0.34 -12.61 9.00
C LYS A 3 1.08 -12.11 9.24
N ASN A 4 2.07 -12.98 9.06
CA ASN A 4 3.50 -12.71 9.24
C ASN A 4 4.21 -12.23 7.97
N LYS A 5 3.54 -12.23 6.80
CA LYS A 5 4.16 -11.71 5.58
C LYS A 5 4.15 -10.19 5.58
N THR A 6 5.19 -9.62 4.99
CA THR A 6 5.28 -8.18 4.74
C THR A 6 4.23 -7.76 3.72
N ILE A 7 3.48 -6.71 4.04
CA ILE A 7 2.46 -6.11 3.18
C ILE A 7 2.83 -4.64 2.99
N TYR A 8 3.05 -4.23 1.74
CA TYR A 8 3.16 -2.83 1.36
C TYR A 8 1.81 -2.38 0.81
N VAL A 9 1.26 -1.30 1.36
CA VAL A 9 0.00 -0.71 0.95
C VAL A 9 0.30 0.63 0.31
N VAL A 10 -0.13 0.83 -0.93
CA VAL A 10 0.14 2.05 -1.70
C VAL A 10 -1.15 2.62 -2.26
N CYS A 11 -1.25 3.94 -2.27
CA CYS A 11 -2.32 4.68 -2.97
C CYS A 11 -1.71 5.88 -3.71
N ARG A 12 -2.53 6.85 -4.15
CA ARG A 12 -2.04 8.04 -4.86
C ARG A 12 -1.08 8.91 -4.03
N THR A 13 -1.47 9.29 -2.81
CA THR A 13 -0.76 10.28 -1.96
C THR A 13 -0.37 9.75 -0.57
N GLY A 14 -0.59 8.47 -0.28
CA GLY A 14 -0.37 7.86 1.04
C GLY A 14 -1.57 7.89 2.00
N THR A 15 -2.54 8.80 1.83
CA THR A 15 -3.64 9.00 2.81
C THR A 15 -4.61 7.81 2.89
N ARG A 16 -5.01 7.23 1.75
CA ARG A 16 -5.95 6.10 1.73
C ARG A 16 -5.29 4.79 2.15
N SER A 17 -4.03 4.61 1.74
CA SER A 17 -3.23 3.45 2.13
C SER A 17 -2.90 3.45 3.61
N ASP A 18 -2.81 4.63 4.25
CA ASP A 18 -2.67 4.74 5.70
C ASP A 18 -3.84 4.11 6.45
N LEU A 19 -5.07 4.52 6.12
CA LEU A 19 -6.29 3.95 6.71
C LEU A 19 -6.39 2.43 6.48
N ALA A 20 -6.00 1.96 5.29
CA ALA A 20 -5.98 0.54 4.99
C ALA A 20 -4.91 -0.21 5.80
N ALA A 21 -3.73 0.38 6.00
CA ALA A 21 -2.66 -0.19 6.81
C ALA A 21 -3.11 -0.34 8.27
N GLN A 22 -3.74 0.69 8.84
CA GLN A 22 -4.30 0.64 10.19
C GLN A 22 -5.31 -0.51 10.36
N LYS A 23 -6.26 -0.64 9.42
CA LYS A 23 -7.24 -1.73 9.43
C LYS A 23 -6.62 -3.13 9.30
N LEU A 24 -5.49 -3.26 8.61
CA LEU A 24 -4.76 -4.52 8.53
C LEU A 24 -4.06 -4.81 9.86
N THR A 25 -3.42 -3.82 10.48
CA THR A 25 -2.83 -3.95 11.82
C THR A 25 -3.87 -4.37 12.86
N GLU A 26 -5.05 -3.76 12.86
CA GLU A 26 -6.18 -4.12 13.74
C GLU A 26 -6.63 -5.59 13.57
N LYS A 27 -6.48 -6.15 12.36
CA LYS A 27 -6.80 -7.56 12.05
C LYS A 27 -5.66 -8.52 12.41
N GLY A 28 -4.57 -8.02 12.98
CA GLY A 28 -3.42 -8.79 13.46
C GLY A 28 -2.37 -9.08 12.39
N PHE A 29 -2.31 -8.31 11.31
CA PHE A 29 -1.16 -8.34 10.41
C PHE A 29 0.00 -7.58 11.06
N THR A 30 1.16 -8.22 11.20
CA THR A 30 2.25 -7.66 12.02
C THR A 30 3.25 -6.83 11.22
N ASN A 31 3.30 -7.02 9.90
CA ASN A 31 4.32 -6.44 9.02
C ASN A 31 3.66 -5.62 7.90
N VAL A 32 2.97 -4.54 8.25
CA VAL A 32 2.23 -3.68 7.30
C VAL A 32 2.91 -2.32 7.15
N TRP A 33 3.17 -1.90 5.92
CA TRP A 33 3.88 -0.66 5.60
C TRP A 33 3.06 0.20 4.63
N ASN A 34 2.83 1.46 5.00
CA ASN A 34 2.25 2.45 4.10
C ASN A 34 3.34 3.09 3.23
N VAL A 35 3.18 3.07 1.91
CA VAL A 35 4.12 3.70 0.97
C VAL A 35 3.74 5.17 0.78
N VAL A 36 4.60 6.07 1.26
CA VAL A 36 4.46 7.54 1.18
C VAL A 36 5.64 8.10 0.36
N PRO A 37 5.44 9.05 -0.57
CA PRO A 37 4.22 9.82 -0.88
C PRO A 37 3.24 9.12 -1.83
N GLY A 38 3.26 7.79 -1.88
CA GLY A 38 2.41 6.98 -2.76
C GLY A 38 2.86 7.04 -4.22
N MET A 39 1.95 6.68 -5.13
CA MET A 39 2.21 6.68 -6.58
C MET A 39 2.39 8.09 -7.17
N SER A 40 2.14 9.16 -6.42
CA SER A 40 2.33 10.54 -6.90
C SER A 40 3.77 10.88 -7.28
N LYS A 41 4.74 10.11 -6.79
CA LYS A 41 6.17 10.23 -7.13
C LYS A 41 6.68 9.03 -7.92
N TRP A 42 5.79 8.20 -8.46
CA TRP A 42 6.21 7.13 -9.35
C TRP A 42 6.63 7.73 -10.70
N GLU A 43 7.91 7.61 -11.02
CA GLU A 43 8.50 8.03 -12.30
C GLU A 43 8.81 6.82 -13.21
N GLY A 44 8.50 5.61 -12.74
CA GLY A 44 8.71 4.40 -13.51
C GLY A 44 7.67 4.20 -14.62
N PRO A 45 7.87 3.19 -15.46
CA PRO A 45 6.90 2.81 -16.48
C PRO A 45 5.53 2.56 -15.85
N LEU A 46 4.48 3.05 -16.50
CA LEU A 46 3.11 2.63 -16.24
C LEU A 46 2.74 1.67 -17.35
N ASP A 47 2.15 0.54 -16.99
CA ASP A 47 1.50 -0.29 -17.99
C ASP A 47 0.25 0.46 -18.46
N THR A 48 0.30 0.98 -19.69
CA THR A 48 -0.80 1.72 -20.31
C THR A 48 -1.84 0.81 -20.93
N ALA A 49 -1.73 -0.52 -20.77
CA ALA A 49 -2.74 -1.47 -21.21
C ALA A 49 -4.01 -1.35 -20.34
N GLN A 50 -4.80 -0.30 -20.60
CA GLN A 50 -6.20 -0.25 -20.23
C GLN A 50 -6.98 -0.92 -21.36
N SER A 51 -7.51 -2.12 -21.10
CA SER A 51 -8.60 -2.70 -21.88
C SER A 51 -9.93 -2.20 -21.32
#